data_AF-M7Y3M3-F1
#
_entry.id   AF-M7Y3M3-F1
#
_cell.length_a   1.000
_cell.length_b   1.000
_cell.length_c   1.000
_cell.angle_alpha   90.00
_cell.angle_beta   90.00
_cell.angle_gamma   90.00
#
_symmetry.space_group_name_H-M   'P 1'
#
loop_
_entity.id
_entity.type
_entity.pdbx_description
1 polymer ?
#
loop_
_entity_poly.entity_id
_entity_poly.type
_entity_poly.pdbx_seq_one_letter_code
_entity_poly.pdbx_strand_id
1 'polypeptide(L)'
;MKRRKFLLTSAALTAFGSDLMAFPIGKTEGNEGFLVKAGEARHGKHTPFKGVNPNDLKISSKDTLGQLSVFEYIGMEKTGPALHVHLEQDEVFYVVEGTFLFQLGEEFHELGSGDTIFLPRNIPHTWIQTSDRGKLVYLLQPAFMMEEFFQTMHDLGRAPTAEEAQKISLDHGIKNVGPPLTLR
;
A
#
# COMPACT_ATOMS: atom_id res chain seq x y z
N MET A 1 -45.73 -68.96 -15.66
CA MET A 1 -47.02 -68.37 -16.08
C MET A 1 -46.95 -66.85 -15.92
N LYS A 2 -47.27 -66.10 -17.00
CA LYS A 2 -47.90 -64.74 -17.10
C LYS A 2 -47.40 -63.61 -16.17
N ARG A 3 -47.30 -62.33 -16.53
CA ARG A 3 -47.22 -61.49 -17.74
C ARG A 3 -47.10 -60.05 -17.18
N ARG A 4 -46.16 -59.25 -17.70
CA ARG A 4 -46.13 -57.78 -17.85
C ARG A 4 -47.26 -56.94 -17.19
N LYS A 5 -46.89 -55.81 -16.55
CA LYS A 5 -47.04 -54.45 -17.12
C LYS A 5 -46.44 -53.35 -16.22
N PHE A 6 -45.80 -52.43 -16.93
CA PHE A 6 -45.23 -51.14 -16.57
C PHE A 6 -46.35 -50.13 -16.23
N LEU A 7 -46.12 -49.21 -15.28
CA LEU A 7 -46.68 -47.84 -15.29
C LEU A 7 -45.91 -46.95 -14.30
N LEU A 8 -45.56 -45.76 -14.79
CA LEU A 8 -44.74 -44.72 -14.17
C LEU A 8 -45.40 -44.07 -12.95
N THR A 9 -44.59 -43.59 -12.00
CA THR A 9 -44.86 -42.33 -11.29
C THR A 9 -43.57 -41.66 -10.81
N SER A 10 -43.25 -40.55 -11.48
CA SER A 10 -42.71 -39.28 -10.94
C SER A 10 -41.32 -39.27 -10.30
N ALA A 11 -40.33 -38.85 -11.10
CA ALA A 11 -39.12 -38.21 -10.60
C ALA A 11 -39.49 -36.88 -9.93
N ALA A 12 -39.27 -36.74 -8.63
CA ALA A 12 -39.17 -35.45 -7.98
C ALA A 12 -37.75 -34.92 -8.22
N LEU A 13 -37.56 -34.20 -9.33
CA LEU A 13 -36.47 -33.23 -9.43
C LEU A 13 -36.77 -32.13 -8.42
N THR A 14 -36.16 -32.19 -7.23
CA THR A 14 -36.00 -30.99 -6.41
C THR A 14 -35.06 -30.06 -7.17
N ALA A 15 -35.65 -29.13 -7.92
CA ALA A 15 -34.97 -27.93 -8.35
C ALA A 15 -34.56 -27.19 -7.06
N PHE A 16 -33.33 -27.39 -6.60
CA PHE A 16 -32.67 -26.37 -5.79
C PHE A 16 -32.48 -25.20 -6.73
N GLY A 17 -33.41 -24.25 -6.63
CA GLY A 17 -33.39 -23.01 -7.38
C GLY A 17 -32.00 -22.41 -7.27
N SER A 18 -31.45 -22.07 -8.43
CA SER A 18 -30.38 -21.10 -8.55
C SER A 18 -30.92 -19.74 -8.08
N ASP A 19 -31.12 -19.58 -6.77
CA ASP A 19 -31.08 -18.26 -6.15
C ASP A 19 -29.61 -17.85 -6.19
N LEU A 20 -29.18 -17.47 -7.40
CA LEU A 20 -28.09 -16.53 -7.59
C LEU A 20 -28.45 -15.37 -6.66
N MET A 21 -27.78 -15.29 -5.51
CA MET A 21 -27.87 -14.13 -4.65
C MET A 21 -27.54 -12.93 -5.53
N ALA A 22 -28.57 -12.18 -5.91
CA ALA A 22 -28.41 -10.96 -6.65
C ALA A 22 -27.72 -10.00 -5.69
N PHE A 23 -26.39 -9.93 -5.78
CA PHE A 23 -25.63 -8.88 -5.12
C PHE A 23 -26.13 -7.57 -5.71
N PRO A 24 -26.72 -6.66 -4.92
CA PRO A 24 -27.22 -5.42 -5.44
C PRO A 24 -26.03 -4.62 -6.02
N ILE A 25 -26.01 -4.47 -7.34
CA ILE A 25 -25.10 -3.56 -8.04
C ILE A 25 -25.76 -2.19 -7.96
N GLY A 26 -25.42 -1.42 -6.93
CA GLY A 26 -26.01 -0.11 -6.67
C GLY A 26 -25.02 0.81 -5.98
N LYS A 27 -25.11 2.12 -6.28
CA LYS A 27 -24.32 3.16 -5.63
C LYS A 27 -24.59 3.12 -4.12
N THR A 28 -23.57 2.84 -3.31
CA THR A 28 -23.64 3.13 -1.88
C THR A 28 -23.38 4.62 -1.69
N GLU A 29 -24.32 5.33 -1.06
CA GLU A 29 -24.12 6.72 -0.67
C GLU A 29 -22.88 6.80 0.25
N GLY A 30 -21.92 7.68 -0.09
CA GLY A 30 -20.67 7.84 0.66
C GLY A 30 -19.48 7.03 0.15
N ASN A 31 -19.60 6.28 -0.95
CA ASN A 31 -18.52 5.48 -1.53
C ASN A 31 -18.41 5.67 -3.05
N GLU A 32 -18.49 6.92 -3.53
CA GLU A 32 -18.29 7.19 -4.95
C GLU A 32 -16.80 7.08 -5.31
N GLY A 33 -16.51 6.32 -6.37
CA GLY A 33 -15.16 6.26 -6.93
C GLY A 33 -14.70 7.64 -7.40
N PHE A 34 -13.40 7.88 -7.34
CA PHE A 34 -12.80 9.16 -7.70
C PHE A 34 -11.59 8.96 -8.61
N LEU A 35 -11.12 10.07 -9.17
CA LEU A 35 -9.93 10.13 -10.00
C LEU A 35 -8.90 11.04 -9.34
N VAL A 36 -7.64 10.60 -9.36
CA VAL A 36 -6.48 11.46 -9.06
C VAL A 36 -5.58 11.39 -10.29
N LYS A 37 -5.36 12.52 -10.98
CA LYS A 37 -4.54 12.51 -12.19
C LYS A 37 -3.06 12.32 -11.84
N ALA A 38 -2.26 12.05 -12.87
CA ALA A 38 -0.81 12.04 -12.74
C ALA A 38 -0.32 13.41 -12.25
N GLY A 39 0.58 13.43 -11.25
CA GLY A 39 1.10 14.66 -10.66
C GLY A 39 0.16 15.37 -9.67
N GLU A 40 -1.06 14.85 -9.43
CA GLU A 40 -1.96 15.37 -8.40
C GLU A 40 -1.88 14.52 -7.13
N ALA A 41 -1.99 15.15 -5.97
CA ALA A 41 -2.25 14.46 -4.72
C ALA A 41 -3.76 14.39 -4.43
N ARG A 42 -4.20 13.33 -3.75
CA ARG A 42 -5.53 13.23 -3.16
C ARG A 42 -5.70 14.40 -2.18
N HIS A 43 -6.78 15.16 -2.36
CA HIS A 43 -7.06 16.42 -1.64
C HIS A 43 -6.08 17.57 -1.92
N GLY A 44 -5.17 17.44 -2.89
CA GLY A 44 -4.28 18.51 -3.34
C GLY A 44 -3.12 18.86 -2.39
N LYS A 45 -2.93 18.12 -1.29
CA LYS A 45 -1.79 18.32 -0.37
C LYS A 45 -0.62 17.43 -0.79
N HIS A 46 0.50 18.06 -1.14
CA HIS A 46 1.75 17.37 -1.49
C HIS A 46 2.67 17.27 -0.26
N THR A 47 3.32 16.12 -0.08
CA THR A 47 4.21 15.85 1.06
C THR A 47 5.55 15.30 0.59
N PRO A 48 6.38 16.08 -0.12
CA PRO A 48 7.64 15.60 -0.68
C PRO A 48 8.57 15.03 0.40
N PHE A 49 9.03 13.80 0.16
CA PHE A 49 10.03 13.13 0.99
C PHE A 49 11.33 13.94 0.99
N LYS A 50 11.77 14.30 2.21
CA LYS A 50 12.91 15.21 2.46
C LYS A 50 12.80 16.57 1.76
N GLY A 51 11.58 17.01 1.43
CA GLY A 51 11.34 18.28 0.76
C GLY A 51 11.66 18.33 -0.73
N VAL A 52 12.22 17.26 -1.30
CA VAL A 52 12.71 17.24 -2.70
C VAL A 52 11.96 16.23 -3.56
N ASN A 53 11.67 15.04 -3.02
CA ASN A 53 11.18 13.90 -3.81
C ASN A 53 9.66 13.80 -3.64
N PRO A 54 8.81 14.09 -4.65
CA PRO A 54 7.37 14.00 -4.51
C PRO A 54 6.93 12.67 -3.88
N ASN A 55 6.05 12.75 -2.89
CA ASN A 55 5.48 11.59 -2.22
C ASN A 55 4.01 11.92 -1.95
N ASP A 56 3.19 11.63 -2.95
CA ASP A 56 1.82 12.10 -3.02
C ASP A 56 0.85 10.99 -2.62
N LEU A 57 -0.06 11.32 -1.70
CA LEU A 57 -1.18 10.46 -1.38
C LEU A 57 -2.07 10.31 -2.62
N LYS A 58 -2.40 9.09 -3.02
CA LYS A 58 -3.29 8.79 -4.14
C LYS A 58 -4.65 8.29 -3.67
N ILE A 59 -4.67 7.51 -2.60
CA ILE A 59 -5.89 6.99 -1.95
C ILE A 59 -5.74 7.17 -0.44
N SER A 60 -6.64 7.93 0.17
CA SER A 60 -6.61 8.23 1.61
C SER A 60 -7.19 7.08 2.44
N SER A 61 -6.78 6.99 3.71
CA SER A 61 -7.43 6.13 4.70
C SER A 61 -8.93 6.44 4.82
N LYS A 62 -9.33 7.70 4.62
CA LYS A 62 -10.74 8.14 4.64
C LYS A 62 -11.54 7.59 3.46
N ASP A 63 -10.89 7.36 2.33
CA ASP A 63 -11.53 6.79 1.14
C ASP A 63 -11.79 5.29 1.28
N THR A 64 -11.09 4.62 2.21
CA THR A 64 -11.06 3.15 2.31
C THR A 64 -11.58 2.63 3.66
N LEU A 65 -12.18 3.50 4.49
CA LEU A 65 -12.56 3.18 5.86
C LEU A 65 -11.38 2.61 6.68
N GLY A 66 -10.18 3.12 6.43
CA GLY A 66 -8.94 2.71 7.08
C GLY A 66 -8.33 1.41 6.55
N GLN A 67 -8.88 0.79 5.50
CA GLN A 67 -8.37 -0.49 5.00
C GLN A 67 -7.01 -0.38 4.31
N LEU A 68 -6.79 0.68 3.54
CA LEU A 68 -5.49 0.94 2.92
C LEU A 68 -5.28 2.41 2.58
N SER A 69 -4.03 2.81 2.45
CA SER A 69 -3.63 4.06 1.81
C SER A 69 -2.67 3.74 0.68
N VAL A 70 -2.71 4.54 -0.40
CA VAL A 70 -1.82 4.37 -1.56
C VAL A 70 -1.08 5.68 -1.79
N PHE A 71 0.20 5.58 -2.10
CA PHE A 71 1.10 6.70 -2.36
C PHE A 71 1.87 6.49 -3.66
N GLU A 72 2.26 7.61 -4.27
CA GLU A 72 3.19 7.66 -5.39
C GLU A 72 4.45 8.41 -4.95
N TYR A 73 5.60 7.74 -5.01
CA TYR A 73 6.90 8.36 -4.77
C TYR A 73 7.60 8.59 -6.12
N ILE A 74 8.13 9.80 -6.31
CA ILE A 74 8.99 10.17 -7.44
C ILE A 74 10.34 10.58 -6.87
N GLY A 75 11.36 9.77 -7.14
CA GLY A 75 12.71 10.04 -6.68
C GLY A 75 13.52 10.84 -7.69
N MET A 76 13.98 11.99 -7.22
CA MET A 76 14.89 12.91 -7.90
C MET A 76 16.34 12.72 -7.44
N GLU A 77 16.54 11.97 -6.34
CA GLU A 77 17.82 11.77 -5.69
C GLU A 77 18.00 10.30 -5.24
N LYS A 78 19.25 9.86 -5.13
CA LYS A 78 19.63 8.53 -4.65
C LYS A 78 19.54 8.45 -3.14
N THR A 79 18.30 8.38 -2.65
CA THR A 79 17.99 8.38 -1.22
C THR A 79 16.91 7.34 -0.89
N GLY A 80 16.60 7.22 0.41
CA GLY A 80 15.55 6.36 0.93
C GLY A 80 15.32 6.57 2.44
N PRO A 81 14.34 5.85 3.02
CA PRO A 81 13.99 5.96 4.44
C PRO A 81 15.04 5.32 5.34
N ALA A 82 14.98 5.61 6.64
CA ALA A 82 15.74 4.87 7.65
C ALA A 82 15.32 3.39 7.68
N LEU A 83 16.15 2.51 8.23
CA LEU A 83 15.72 1.15 8.55
C LEU A 83 14.65 1.21 9.63
N HIS A 84 13.46 0.70 9.32
CA HIS A 84 12.30 0.82 10.19
C HIS A 84 11.42 -0.43 10.18
N VAL A 85 10.48 -0.47 11.13
CA VAL A 85 9.51 -1.53 11.31
C VAL A 85 8.13 -0.90 11.44
N HIS A 86 7.18 -1.33 10.61
CA HIS A 86 5.77 -1.10 10.86
C HIS A 86 5.25 -2.11 11.88
N LEU A 87 4.64 -1.63 12.97
CA LEU A 87 4.16 -2.52 14.05
C LEU A 87 2.86 -3.25 13.68
N GLU A 88 2.01 -2.58 12.89
CA GLU A 88 0.66 -3.06 12.58
C GLU A 88 0.30 -2.99 11.09
N GLN A 89 1.23 -2.57 10.22
CA GLN A 89 0.98 -2.41 8.78
C GLN A 89 1.91 -3.29 7.97
N ASP A 90 1.33 -3.96 6.98
CA ASP A 90 2.13 -4.49 5.87
C ASP A 90 2.27 -3.39 4.81
N GLU A 91 3.39 -3.40 4.09
CA GLU A 91 3.69 -2.46 3.03
C GLU A 91 3.98 -3.21 1.72
N VAL A 92 3.48 -2.70 0.59
CA VAL A 92 3.75 -3.27 -0.74
C VAL A 92 4.31 -2.17 -1.62
N PHE A 93 5.41 -2.44 -2.31
CA PHE A 93 5.95 -1.56 -3.33
C PHE A 93 5.84 -2.20 -4.72
N TYR A 94 5.43 -1.42 -5.71
CA TYR A 94 5.56 -1.70 -7.12
C TYR A 94 6.51 -0.67 -7.76
N VAL A 95 7.53 -1.14 -8.46
CA VAL A 95 8.47 -0.26 -9.16
C VAL A 95 7.90 0.12 -10.53
N VAL A 96 7.59 1.39 -10.70
CA VAL A 96 7.09 1.93 -11.97
C VAL A 96 8.24 2.32 -12.90
N GLU A 97 9.29 2.93 -12.35
CA GLU A 97 10.46 3.43 -13.09
C GLU A 97 11.71 3.35 -12.22
N GLY A 98 12.86 3.07 -12.84
CA GLY A 98 14.16 3.08 -12.18
C GLY A 98 14.51 1.78 -11.49
N THR A 99 15.53 1.84 -10.62
CA THR A 99 16.06 0.71 -9.86
C THR A 99 16.25 1.07 -8.40
N PHE A 100 15.98 0.10 -7.53
CA PHE A 100 16.02 0.26 -6.08
C PHE A 100 16.70 -0.96 -5.45
N LEU A 101 17.46 -0.73 -4.39
CA LEU A 101 17.92 -1.80 -3.51
C LEU A 101 17.05 -1.78 -2.26
N PHE A 102 16.27 -2.84 -2.06
CA PHE A 102 15.48 -3.07 -0.85
C PHE A 102 16.26 -3.93 0.13
N GLN A 103 16.11 -3.65 1.42
CA GLN A 103 16.46 -4.55 2.50
C GLN A 103 15.18 -5.05 3.17
N LEU A 104 15.03 -6.37 3.31
CA LEU A 104 13.95 -7.02 4.06
C LEU A 104 14.56 -7.99 5.08
N GLY A 105 14.49 -7.63 6.36
CA GLY A 105 15.23 -8.31 7.41
C GLY A 105 16.73 -8.24 7.14
N GLU A 106 17.36 -9.39 6.92
CA GLU A 106 18.79 -9.52 6.62
C GLU A 106 19.07 -9.64 5.11
N GLU A 107 18.02 -9.77 4.29
CA GLU A 107 18.14 -10.00 2.85
C GLU A 107 18.10 -8.68 2.07
N PHE A 108 18.80 -8.67 0.94
CA PHE A 108 18.89 -7.54 0.02
C PHE A 108 18.38 -7.95 -1.36
N HIS A 109 17.54 -7.10 -1.94
CA HIS A 109 16.84 -7.37 -3.19
C HIS A 109 16.98 -6.17 -4.12
N GLU A 110 17.58 -6.36 -5.29
CA GLU A 110 17.56 -5.36 -6.36
C GLU A 110 16.27 -5.49 -7.15
N LEU A 111 15.51 -4.40 -7.22
CA LEU A 111 14.25 -4.34 -7.96
C LEU A 111 14.36 -3.31 -9.09
N GLY A 112 13.85 -3.68 -10.26
CA GLY A 112 13.68 -2.83 -11.42
C GLY A 112 12.20 -2.64 -11.78
N SER A 113 11.94 -1.90 -12.86
CA SER A 113 10.58 -1.59 -13.29
C SER A 113 9.77 -2.85 -13.60
N GLY A 114 8.56 -2.95 -13.04
CA GLY A 114 7.69 -4.12 -13.11
C GLY A 114 7.76 -5.04 -11.89
N ASP A 115 8.81 -4.91 -11.07
CA ASP A 115 8.97 -5.74 -9.88
C ASP A 115 8.09 -5.26 -8.73
N THR A 116 7.72 -6.21 -7.85
CA THR A 116 6.92 -5.97 -6.65
C THR A 116 7.58 -6.63 -5.46
N ILE A 117 7.55 -5.96 -4.30
CA ILE A 117 7.95 -6.54 -3.02
C ILE A 117 6.85 -6.34 -1.99
N PHE A 118 6.56 -7.40 -1.23
CA PHE A 118 5.70 -7.37 -0.05
C PHE A 118 6.59 -7.35 1.19
N LEU A 119 6.33 -6.40 2.08
CA LEU A 119 7.05 -6.17 3.32
C LEU A 119 6.08 -6.43 4.48
N PRO A 120 6.14 -7.62 5.10
CA PRO A 120 5.27 -7.94 6.23
C PRO A 120 5.57 -7.03 7.42
N ARG A 121 4.51 -6.68 8.16
CA ARG A 121 4.63 -6.02 9.47
C ARG A 121 5.60 -6.76 10.39
N ASN A 122 6.20 -6.04 11.33
CA ASN A 122 7.15 -6.54 12.32
C ASN A 122 8.49 -7.07 11.76
N ILE A 123 8.75 -6.92 10.46
CA ILE A 123 10.06 -7.21 9.85
C ILE A 123 10.75 -5.89 9.49
N PRO A 124 11.99 -5.64 9.94
CA PRO A 124 12.75 -4.46 9.55
C PRO A 124 12.93 -4.36 8.04
N HIS A 125 12.70 -3.19 7.47
CA HIS A 125 12.93 -2.94 6.06
C HIS A 125 13.30 -1.49 5.75
N THR A 126 13.90 -1.30 4.58
CA THR A 126 14.25 -0.01 4.00
C THR A 126 14.54 -0.20 2.51
N TRP A 127 14.77 0.88 1.80
CA TRP A 127 15.23 0.88 0.42
C TRP A 127 16.11 2.07 0.14
N ILE A 128 16.86 2.01 -0.96
CA ILE A 128 17.53 3.16 -1.56
C ILE A 128 17.37 3.12 -3.08
N GLN A 129 17.05 4.27 -3.67
CA GLN A 129 17.10 4.41 -5.12
C GLN A 129 18.54 4.33 -5.63
N THR A 130 18.79 3.50 -6.63
CA THR A 130 20.13 3.29 -7.22
C THR A 130 20.29 4.00 -8.58
N SER A 131 19.20 4.23 -9.31
CA SER A 131 19.15 5.00 -10.57
C SER A 131 19.05 6.51 -10.35
N ASP A 132 19.25 7.30 -11.40
CA ASP A 132 19.17 8.78 -11.32
C ASP A 132 17.72 9.29 -11.19
N ARG A 133 16.76 8.48 -11.66
CA ARG A 133 15.32 8.70 -11.56
C ARG A 133 14.66 7.44 -11.01
N GLY A 134 13.64 7.59 -10.19
CA GLY A 134 12.88 6.47 -9.68
C GLY A 134 11.42 6.81 -9.50
N LYS A 135 10.56 5.80 -9.61
CA LYS A 135 9.14 5.93 -9.32
C LYS A 135 8.60 4.66 -8.68
N LEU A 136 7.97 4.82 -7.52
CA LEU A 136 7.30 3.74 -6.79
C LEU A 136 5.82 4.08 -6.66
N VAL A 137 4.97 3.06 -6.76
CA VAL A 137 3.62 3.10 -6.19
C VAL A 137 3.62 2.13 -5.03
N TYR A 138 3.17 2.58 -3.87
CA TYR A 138 3.16 1.74 -2.69
C TYR A 138 1.89 1.94 -1.89
N LEU A 139 1.56 0.93 -1.09
CA LEU A 139 0.39 0.94 -0.24
C LEU A 139 0.73 0.38 1.13
N LEU A 140 -0.03 0.82 2.13
CA LEU A 140 0.01 0.28 3.47
C LEU A 140 -1.36 -0.26 3.85
N GLN A 141 -1.37 -1.39 4.54
CA GLN A 141 -2.59 -2.04 5.00
C GLN A 141 -2.45 -2.62 6.44
N PRO A 142 -3.36 -2.28 7.36
CA PRO A 142 -4.36 -1.21 7.27
C PRO A 142 -3.72 0.17 7.05
N ALA A 143 -4.51 1.19 6.69
CA ALA A 143 -3.99 2.52 6.37
C ALA A 143 -3.42 3.27 7.59
N PHE A 144 -4.06 3.08 8.75
CA PHE A 144 -3.82 3.80 10.00
C PHE A 144 -3.46 5.28 9.81
N MET A 145 -2.36 5.74 10.42
CA MET A 145 -1.98 7.14 10.53
C MET A 145 -0.85 7.52 9.56
N MET A 146 -0.68 6.76 8.47
CA MET A 146 0.46 6.96 7.58
C MET A 146 0.39 8.29 6.81
N GLU A 147 -0.83 8.72 6.46
CA GLU A 147 -1.07 10.02 5.86
C GLU A 147 -0.61 11.15 6.80
N GLU A 148 -1.00 11.08 8.08
CA GLU A 148 -0.64 12.05 9.12
C GLU A 148 0.85 12.09 9.40
N PHE A 149 1.54 10.95 9.35
CA PHE A 149 2.99 10.89 9.50
C PHE A 149 3.72 11.69 8.43
N PHE A 150 3.38 11.49 7.15
CA PHE A 150 4.03 12.21 6.05
C PHE A 150 3.72 13.70 6.10
N GLN A 151 2.50 14.07 6.50
CA GLN A 151 2.14 15.46 6.75
C GLN A 151 2.96 16.06 7.89
N THR A 152 3.06 15.36 9.02
CA THR A 152 3.84 15.82 10.18
C THR A 152 5.31 16.01 9.85
N MET A 153 5.92 15.06 9.13
CA MET A 153 7.30 15.16 8.67
C MET A 153 7.51 16.32 7.69
N HIS A 154 6.55 16.55 6.78
CA HIS A 154 6.61 17.66 5.83
C HIS A 154 6.48 19.02 6.54
N ASP A 155 5.52 19.14 7.46
CA ASP A 155 5.17 20.38 8.16
C ASP A 155 6.30 20.87 9.09
N LEU A 156 7.31 20.02 9.41
CA LEU A 156 8.54 20.45 10.09
C LEU A 156 9.34 21.47 9.27
N GLY A 157 9.28 21.44 7.94
CA GLY A 157 10.01 22.35 7.05
C GLY A 157 11.54 22.24 7.11
N ARG A 158 12.08 21.27 7.86
CA ARG A 158 13.52 20.97 8.01
C ARG A 158 13.74 19.49 8.26
N ALA A 159 14.99 19.05 8.18
CA ALA A 159 15.35 17.73 8.66
C ALA A 159 15.08 17.62 10.18
N PRO A 160 14.40 16.55 10.63
CA PRO A 160 14.23 16.28 12.06
C PRO A 160 15.56 15.85 12.69
N THR A 161 15.72 16.06 14.00
CA THR A 161 16.77 15.35 14.76
C THR A 161 16.43 13.86 14.84
N ALA A 162 17.40 13.03 15.25
CA ALA A 162 17.16 11.60 15.43
C ALA A 162 16.05 11.32 16.47
N GLU A 163 16.02 12.09 17.55
CA GLU A 163 15.01 11.99 18.61
C GLU A 163 13.62 12.40 18.11
N GLU A 164 13.51 13.50 17.36
CA GLU A 164 12.25 13.93 16.75
C GLU A 164 11.74 12.89 15.76
N ALA A 165 12.63 12.39 14.89
CA ALA A 165 12.28 11.37 13.91
C ALA A 165 11.78 10.09 14.59
N GLN A 166 12.46 9.61 15.64
CA GLN A 166 12.04 8.46 16.42
C GLN A 166 10.68 8.68 17.08
N LYS A 167 10.48 9.84 17.71
CA LYS A 167 9.22 10.15 18.40
C LYS A 167 8.06 10.19 17.41
N ILE A 168 8.19 10.95 16.32
CA ILE A 168 7.15 11.06 15.29
C ILE A 168 6.87 9.69 14.70
N SER A 169 7.88 8.88 14.41
CA SER A 169 7.67 7.52 13.89
C SER A 169 6.85 6.67 14.86
N LEU A 170 7.22 6.66 16.15
CA LEU A 170 6.52 5.86 17.17
C LEU A 170 5.07 6.30 17.35
N ASP A 171 4.81 7.60 17.35
CA ASP A 171 3.46 8.16 17.46
C ASP A 171 2.54 7.72 16.29
N HIS A 172 3.14 7.23 15.18
CA HIS A 172 2.42 6.77 13.98
C HIS A 172 2.63 5.27 13.71
N GLY A 173 3.03 4.48 14.71
CA GLY A 173 3.11 3.01 14.58
C GLY A 173 4.36 2.49 13.85
N ILE A 174 5.40 3.32 13.72
CA ILE A 174 6.68 2.99 13.10
C ILE A 174 7.80 3.03 14.13
N LYS A 175 8.69 2.05 14.11
CA LYS A 175 9.91 2.06 14.92
C LYS A 175 11.13 2.12 14.01
N ASN A 176 11.90 3.20 14.07
CA ASN A 176 13.23 3.21 13.44
C ASN A 176 14.18 2.32 14.25
N VAL A 177 14.92 1.47 13.55
CA VAL A 177 15.83 0.47 14.14
C VAL A 177 17.23 0.52 13.55
N GLY A 178 17.50 1.44 12.62
CA GLY A 178 18.83 1.65 12.07
C GLY A 178 18.91 2.84 11.11
N PRO A 179 20.11 3.13 10.60
CA PRO A 179 20.31 4.19 9.61
C PRO A 179 19.66 3.83 8.26
N PRO A 180 19.48 4.81 7.36
CA PRO A 180 19.15 4.52 5.96
C PRO A 180 20.29 3.76 5.27
N LEU A 181 19.98 3.07 4.17
CA LEU A 181 21.00 2.54 3.28
C LEU A 181 21.85 3.65 2.66
N THR A 182 23.09 3.33 2.32
CA THR A 182 24.03 4.19 1.59
C THR A 182 24.54 3.46 0.37
N LEU A 183 24.63 4.16 -0.77
CA LEU A 183 25.38 3.65 -1.92
C LEU A 183 26.87 3.63 -1.57
N ARG A 184 27.55 2.56 -1.95
CA ARG A 184 29.00 2.43 -1.81
C ARG A 184 29.72 3.16 -2.94
#